data_AF-A0A2W1UMM4-F1
#
_entry.id   AF-A0A2W1UMM4-F1
#
_cell.length_a   1.000
_cell.length_b   1.000
_cell.length_c   1.000
_cell.angle_alpha   90.00
_cell.angle_beta   90.00
_cell.angle_gamma   90.00
#
_symmetry.space_group_name_H-M   'P 1'
#
loop_
_entity.id
_entity.type
_entity.pdbx_description
1 polymer ?
#
loop_
_entity_poly.entity_id
_entity_poly.type
_entity_poly.pdbx_seq_one_letter_code
_entity_poly.pdbx_strand_id
1 'polypeptide(L)'
;MSDQHAQDPDQQGGWGAVPPVDSIRGTDGTPAAGAPGFPGMSGPVPQRPRRKLRRGQLIGIVSGGTAVVLLLVAGVVGYSIGSSSHSADRPVRAFLDDLTAGRVADALDDAGIEREKTDVLLGEAAYAKASDKVTGYRVAATRTEGDTATVRAYLRQGGQDVAATFTLDKTGTDWGVFPVWELQAPELGSVDVAVRGPSGAGVTVAGRDVKTAKDGTVSLRALPGTYDVAFDGDKWTTASGGSASVSGFGRSTSSPVQMTTTLTAAGQQAAKRAVDAWVDGCIASTDAAPAGCSFYAYGQNPAYTYSNQKWTLETRPTVRVGDWTTNGWLITTTTFGRAKYTADISGAAGTGTASAGPLNVNASGYVTGFSSDGATFRSAVGNGSSDTGS
;
A
#
# COMPACT_ATOMS: atom_id res chain seq x y z
N MET A 1 9.42 -61.79 -4.96
CA MET A 1 9.00 -60.91 -6.06
C MET A 1 9.33 -59.51 -5.57
N SER A 2 10.56 -59.00 -5.73
CA SER A 2 11.25 -58.70 -7.03
C SER A 2 10.31 -57.79 -7.85
N ASP A 3 10.58 -56.51 -8.11
CA ASP A 3 11.79 -55.82 -8.61
C ASP A 3 11.74 -54.31 -8.26
N GLN A 4 12.83 -53.66 -7.81
CA GLN A 4 13.79 -52.82 -8.58
C GLN A 4 13.14 -51.68 -9.39
N HIS A 5 13.28 -50.42 -8.93
CA HIS A 5 14.33 -49.44 -9.26
C HIS A 5 14.30 -48.89 -10.70
N ALA A 6 13.99 -47.59 -10.80
CA ALA A 6 14.69 -46.66 -11.68
C ALA A 6 14.79 -45.31 -10.96
N GLN A 7 16.03 -44.89 -10.70
CA GLN A 7 16.42 -43.61 -10.10
C GLN A 7 16.44 -42.51 -11.18
N ASP A 8 16.14 -41.27 -10.79
CA ASP A 8 16.60 -40.07 -11.50
C ASP A 8 17.55 -39.28 -10.55
N PRO A 9 18.79 -38.97 -10.95
CA PRO A 9 19.83 -38.47 -10.06
C PRO A 9 20.03 -36.95 -10.24
N ASP A 10 19.34 -36.13 -9.45
CA ASP A 10 19.62 -34.67 -9.42
C ASP A 10 19.43 -34.01 -8.04
N GLN A 11 19.53 -34.78 -6.95
CA GLN A 11 19.37 -34.26 -5.58
C GLN A 11 20.60 -34.46 -4.68
N GLN A 12 21.80 -34.20 -5.17
CA GLN A 12 22.98 -34.07 -4.28
C GLN A 12 23.93 -32.95 -4.72
N GLY A 13 23.64 -31.74 -4.25
CA GLY A 13 24.60 -30.63 -4.16
C GLY A 13 24.30 -29.88 -2.86
N GLY A 14 25.15 -30.06 -1.85
CA GLY A 14 24.85 -29.76 -0.46
C GLY A 14 24.62 -28.27 -0.15
N TRP A 15 23.46 -27.99 0.42
CA TRP A 15 23.07 -26.72 1.02
C TRP A 15 22.84 -26.95 2.51
N GLY A 16 23.88 -26.71 3.32
CA GLY A 16 23.80 -26.96 4.76
C GLY A 16 25.14 -26.88 5.47
N ALA A 17 25.82 -25.73 5.42
CA ALA A 17 26.85 -25.36 6.39
C ALA A 17 27.28 -23.90 6.18
N VAL A 18 26.60 -22.95 6.81
CA VAL A 18 27.20 -21.65 7.15
C VAL A 18 27.33 -21.63 8.67
N PRO A 19 28.53 -21.50 9.25
CA PRO A 19 28.68 -21.51 10.70
C PRO A 19 28.04 -20.28 11.36
N PRO A 20 27.45 -20.39 12.55
CA PRO A 20 27.06 -19.23 13.36
C PRO A 20 28.28 -18.41 13.81
N VAL A 21 28.04 -17.11 14.00
CA VAL A 21 29.03 -16.00 14.07
C VAL A 21 29.90 -15.95 15.33
N ASP A 22 29.81 -16.91 16.25
CA ASP A 22 30.55 -16.87 17.52
C ASP A 22 31.98 -17.46 17.45
N SER A 23 32.48 -17.80 16.25
CA SER A 23 33.73 -18.58 16.13
C SER A 23 34.91 -17.90 15.43
N ILE A 24 34.90 -16.59 15.18
CA ILE A 24 36.06 -15.93 14.56
C ILE A 24 36.44 -14.64 15.31
N ARG A 25 37.31 -14.80 16.31
CA ARG A 25 38.29 -13.77 16.71
C ARG A 25 39.67 -14.22 16.23
N GLY A 26 40.39 -13.30 15.59
CA GLY A 26 41.67 -13.57 14.97
C GLY A 26 42.82 -13.74 15.96
N THR A 27 43.88 -14.39 15.49
CA THR A 27 45.25 -14.19 15.95
C THR A 27 46.20 -14.39 14.79
N ASP A 28 47.12 -13.45 14.63
CA ASP A 28 48.24 -13.43 13.70
C ASP A 28 49.14 -14.66 13.84
N GLY A 29 49.70 -15.11 12.72
CA GLY A 29 50.69 -16.18 12.68
C GLY A 29 51.31 -16.35 11.30
N THR A 30 52.42 -15.65 11.06
CA THR A 30 53.38 -15.89 9.97
C THR A 30 53.78 -17.38 9.87
N PRO A 31 53.87 -17.97 8.66
CA PRO A 31 54.56 -19.24 8.49
C PRO A 31 56.04 -19.00 8.10
N ALA A 32 56.93 -19.38 9.02
CA ALA A 32 58.33 -19.68 8.75
C ALA A 32 58.46 -21.07 8.12
N ALA A 33 59.52 -21.23 7.34
CA ALA A 33 59.90 -22.41 6.59
C ALA A 33 60.19 -23.65 7.46
N GLY A 34 59.93 -24.83 6.92
CA GLY A 34 60.51 -26.08 7.40
C GLY A 34 59.71 -27.31 6.99
N ALA A 35 60.17 -28.05 5.97
CA ALA A 35 59.76 -29.43 5.74
C ALA A 35 60.83 -30.17 4.89
N PRO A 36 60.98 -31.49 5.07
CA PRO A 36 62.28 -32.16 5.17
C PRO A 36 62.74 -32.88 3.90
N GLY A 37 64.02 -33.21 3.86
CA GLY A 37 64.63 -33.97 2.78
C GLY A 37 64.34 -35.47 2.81
N PHE A 38 64.39 -36.08 1.62
CA PHE A 38 64.78 -37.47 1.39
C PHE A 38 65.60 -37.56 0.09
N PRO A 39 66.51 -38.54 -0.05
CA PRO A 39 67.61 -38.50 -1.01
C PRO A 39 67.34 -39.26 -2.32
N GLY A 40 67.97 -38.75 -3.39
CA GLY A 40 68.70 -39.51 -4.41
C GLY A 40 67.93 -40.37 -5.43
N MET A 41 67.94 -39.94 -6.70
CA MET A 41 68.48 -40.76 -7.80
C MET A 41 68.79 -39.89 -9.02
N SER A 42 69.94 -40.14 -9.62
CA SER A 42 70.61 -39.48 -10.73
C SER A 42 70.10 -39.86 -12.13
N GLY A 43 70.16 -38.93 -13.08
CA GLY A 43 70.04 -39.17 -14.52
C GLY A 43 70.26 -37.89 -15.36
N PRO A 44 71.14 -37.87 -16.38
CA PRO A 44 71.70 -36.65 -16.95
C PRO A 44 70.83 -36.00 -18.04
N VAL A 45 70.76 -34.66 -18.03
CA VAL A 45 70.08 -33.85 -19.05
C VAL A 45 71.14 -33.26 -20.01
N PRO A 46 71.01 -33.42 -21.34
CA PRO A 46 72.00 -32.91 -22.29
C PRO A 46 71.95 -31.39 -22.43
N GLN A 47 73.12 -30.75 -22.33
CA GLN A 47 73.31 -29.31 -22.50
C GLN A 47 73.22 -28.92 -23.99
N ARG A 48 72.36 -27.93 -24.31
CA ARG A 48 72.40 -27.18 -25.57
C ARG A 48 73.19 -25.88 -25.41
N PRO A 49 73.90 -25.42 -26.46
CA PRO A 49 75.06 -24.54 -26.32
C PRO A 49 74.70 -23.08 -26.02
N ARG A 50 75.46 -22.49 -25.09
CA ARG A 50 75.45 -21.06 -24.78
C ARG A 50 75.98 -20.26 -25.98
N ARG A 51 75.09 -19.54 -26.66
CA ARG A 51 75.47 -18.51 -27.63
C ARG A 51 75.98 -17.28 -26.87
N LYS A 52 77.27 -16.99 -26.97
CA LYS A 52 77.90 -15.78 -26.40
C LYS A 52 77.32 -14.54 -27.08
N LEU A 53 76.50 -13.78 -26.36
CA LEU A 53 76.14 -12.41 -26.74
C LEU A 53 77.21 -11.43 -26.25
N ARG A 54 77.60 -10.51 -27.12
CA ARG A 54 78.69 -9.55 -26.92
C ARG A 54 78.31 -8.49 -25.88
N ARG A 55 79.26 -8.13 -25.02
CA ARG A 55 79.19 -7.03 -24.05
C ARG A 55 78.98 -5.71 -24.81
N GLY A 56 77.78 -5.15 -24.74
CA GLY A 56 77.47 -3.86 -25.36
C GLY A 56 76.01 -3.41 -25.30
N GLN A 57 75.08 -4.23 -24.77
CA GLN A 57 73.65 -3.89 -24.79
C GLN A 57 72.91 -4.43 -23.55
N LEU A 58 73.48 -4.20 -22.37
CA LEU A 58 72.94 -4.71 -21.09
C LEU A 58 72.42 -3.62 -20.14
N ILE A 59 72.41 -2.35 -20.54
CA ILE A 59 71.90 -1.24 -19.71
C ILE A 59 70.46 -0.82 -20.09
N GLY A 60 69.89 -1.37 -21.17
CA GLY A 60 68.49 -1.10 -21.56
C GLY A 60 67.45 -2.13 -21.11
N ILE A 61 67.86 -3.34 -20.71
CA ILE A 61 66.93 -4.46 -20.45
C ILE A 61 66.63 -4.63 -18.95
N VAL A 62 67.54 -4.23 -18.06
CA VAL A 62 67.33 -4.32 -16.60
C VAL A 62 66.41 -3.21 -16.11
N SER A 63 66.47 -2.00 -16.69
CA SER A 63 65.55 -0.91 -16.38
C SER A 63 64.14 -1.11 -16.99
N GLY A 64 64.05 -1.66 -18.21
CA GLY A 64 62.78 -1.99 -18.86
C GLY A 64 62.04 -3.16 -18.21
N GLY A 65 62.76 -4.21 -17.80
CA GLY A 65 62.17 -5.39 -17.14
C GLY A 65 61.58 -5.06 -15.77
N THR A 66 62.29 -4.26 -14.95
CA THR A 66 61.76 -3.82 -13.64
C THR A 66 60.58 -2.86 -13.79
N ALA A 67 60.59 -1.96 -14.78
CA ALA A 67 59.46 -1.09 -15.06
C ALA A 67 58.21 -1.86 -15.52
N VAL A 68 58.37 -2.88 -16.37
CA VAL A 68 57.27 -3.75 -16.81
C VAL A 68 56.72 -4.59 -15.66
N VAL A 69 57.57 -5.15 -14.79
CA VAL A 69 57.12 -5.91 -13.61
C VAL A 69 56.43 -4.99 -12.60
N LEU A 70 56.94 -3.78 -12.36
CA LEU A 70 56.26 -2.79 -11.51
C LEU A 70 54.92 -2.33 -12.10
N LEU A 71 54.81 -2.15 -13.42
CA LEU A 71 53.56 -1.86 -14.10
C LEU A 71 52.58 -3.04 -14.05
N LEU A 72 53.06 -4.28 -14.09
CA LEU A 72 52.23 -5.47 -13.93
C LEU A 72 51.75 -5.63 -12.50
N VAL A 73 52.61 -5.43 -11.50
CA VAL A 73 52.21 -5.49 -10.08
C VAL A 73 51.29 -4.32 -9.73
N ALA A 74 51.60 -3.10 -10.17
CA ALA A 74 50.73 -1.94 -10.01
C ALA A 74 49.42 -2.13 -10.81
N GLY A 75 49.46 -2.79 -11.96
CA GLY A 75 48.29 -3.16 -12.76
C GLY A 75 47.42 -4.20 -12.07
N VAL A 76 48.00 -5.21 -11.43
CA VAL A 76 47.26 -6.25 -10.67
C VAL A 76 46.71 -5.69 -9.37
N VAL A 77 47.49 -4.90 -8.62
CA VAL A 77 47.04 -4.25 -7.39
C VAL A 77 45.98 -3.19 -7.71
N GLY A 78 46.19 -2.37 -8.75
CA GLY A 78 45.21 -1.40 -9.24
C GLY A 78 43.94 -2.06 -9.79
N TYR A 79 44.06 -3.21 -10.46
CA TYR A 79 42.91 -4.00 -10.92
C TYR A 79 42.14 -4.64 -9.75
N SER A 80 42.83 -5.15 -8.73
CA SER A 80 42.19 -5.73 -7.55
C SER A 80 41.49 -4.69 -6.67
N ILE A 81 42.07 -3.48 -6.56
CA ILE A 81 41.45 -2.38 -5.82
C ILE A 81 40.31 -1.77 -6.65
N GLY A 82 40.53 -1.58 -7.96
CA GLY A 82 39.51 -1.10 -8.90
C GLY A 82 38.32 -2.06 -9.03
N SER A 83 38.54 -3.36 -9.08
CA SER A 83 37.45 -4.35 -9.18
C SER A 83 36.53 -4.33 -7.95
N SER A 84 37.08 -4.01 -6.77
CA SER A 84 36.29 -3.84 -5.55
C SER A 84 35.49 -2.54 -5.54
N SER A 85 36.00 -1.47 -6.18
CA SER A 85 35.29 -0.20 -6.29
C SER A 85 34.22 -0.18 -7.38
N HIS A 86 34.35 -1.05 -8.38
CA HIS A 86 33.41 -1.21 -9.51
C HIS A 86 32.55 -2.49 -9.38
N SER A 87 32.33 -2.99 -8.16
CA SER A 87 31.48 -4.17 -7.93
C SER A 87 30.01 -3.85 -8.19
N ALA A 88 29.28 -4.82 -8.74
CA ALA A 88 27.85 -4.65 -9.04
C ALA A 88 26.97 -4.48 -7.80
N ASP A 89 27.45 -4.85 -6.61
CA ASP A 89 26.73 -4.60 -5.35
C ASP A 89 26.85 -3.17 -4.82
N ARG A 90 27.75 -2.32 -5.36
CA ARG A 90 27.92 -0.95 -4.86
C ARG A 90 26.67 -0.08 -4.96
N PRO A 91 25.97 0.03 -6.10
CA PRO A 91 24.74 0.83 -6.19
C PRO A 91 23.67 0.35 -5.22
N VAL A 92 23.55 -0.97 -5.03
CA VAL A 92 22.62 -1.57 -4.07
C VAL A 92 22.99 -1.21 -2.63
N ARG A 93 24.28 -1.19 -2.28
CA ARG A 93 24.72 -0.76 -0.96
C ARG A 93 24.43 0.73 -0.72
N ALA A 94 24.71 1.60 -1.69
CA ALA A 94 24.43 3.03 -1.58
C ALA A 94 22.94 3.28 -1.31
N PHE A 95 22.07 2.69 -2.14
CA PHE A 95 20.62 2.71 -1.96
C PHE A 95 20.18 2.26 -0.55
N LEU A 96 20.68 1.12 -0.08
CA LEU A 96 20.28 0.56 1.21
C LEU A 96 20.90 1.32 2.39
N ASP A 97 22.10 1.89 2.25
CA ASP A 97 22.75 2.74 3.24
C ASP A 97 21.95 4.04 3.43
N ASP A 98 21.50 4.67 2.34
CA ASP A 98 20.63 5.85 2.40
C ASP A 98 19.27 5.53 3.01
N LEU A 99 18.66 4.42 2.59
CA LEU A 99 17.37 3.97 3.12
C LEU A 99 17.44 3.71 4.63
N THR A 100 18.47 2.99 5.10
CA THR A 100 18.67 2.69 6.53
C THR A 100 19.01 3.92 7.35
N ALA A 101 19.65 4.92 6.75
CA ALA A 101 19.88 6.22 7.36
C ALA A 101 18.65 7.14 7.32
N GLY A 102 17.58 6.74 6.64
CA GLY A 102 16.36 7.54 6.46
C GLY A 102 16.48 8.69 5.45
N ARG A 103 17.55 8.71 4.65
CA ARG A 103 17.76 9.66 3.54
C ARG A 103 16.97 9.21 2.32
N VAL A 104 15.66 9.38 2.39
CA VAL A 104 14.73 8.84 1.39
C VAL A 104 14.95 9.45 0.01
N ALA A 105 15.25 10.76 -0.07
CA ALA A 105 15.48 11.40 -1.37
C ALA A 105 16.70 10.78 -2.07
N ASP A 106 17.83 10.71 -1.37
CA ASP A 106 19.08 10.14 -1.89
C ASP A 106 18.90 8.66 -2.30
N ALA A 107 18.23 7.86 -1.46
CA ALA A 107 17.93 6.47 -1.79
C ALA A 107 17.09 6.32 -3.08
N LEU A 108 16.07 7.16 -3.25
CA LEU A 108 15.23 7.09 -4.45
C LEU A 108 16.00 7.51 -5.71
N ASP A 109 16.86 8.54 -5.59
CA ASP A 109 17.72 9.01 -6.68
C ASP A 109 18.75 7.93 -7.07
N ASP A 110 19.42 7.31 -6.09
CA ASP A 110 20.38 6.22 -6.28
C ASP A 110 19.77 4.98 -6.95
N ALA A 111 18.47 4.75 -6.71
CA ALA A 111 17.73 3.65 -7.28
C ALA A 111 16.98 4.00 -8.57
N GLY A 112 17.09 5.24 -9.07
CA GLY A 112 16.35 5.69 -10.26
C GLY A 112 14.82 5.63 -10.09
N ILE A 113 14.31 5.75 -8.87
CA ILE A 113 12.88 5.72 -8.58
C ILE A 113 12.31 7.14 -8.72
N GLU A 114 11.61 7.39 -9.83
CA GLU A 114 10.91 8.65 -10.03
C GLU A 114 9.68 8.80 -9.12
N ARG A 115 9.57 9.99 -8.51
CA ARG A 115 8.44 10.38 -7.67
C ARG A 115 7.42 11.18 -8.45
N GLU A 116 6.18 10.75 -8.37
CA GLU A 116 5.01 11.49 -8.77
C GLU A 116 4.50 12.37 -7.62
N LYS A 117 3.66 13.36 -7.94
CA LYS A 117 3.01 14.21 -6.93
C LYS A 117 2.07 13.41 -6.00
N THR A 118 1.60 12.27 -6.47
CA THR A 118 0.72 11.31 -5.79
C THR A 118 1.48 10.44 -4.77
N ASP A 119 2.81 10.36 -4.84
CA ASP A 119 3.64 9.55 -3.94
C ASP A 119 3.94 10.23 -2.61
N VAL A 120 2.87 10.51 -1.86
CA VAL A 120 2.96 11.24 -0.60
C VAL A 120 3.75 10.49 0.49
N LEU A 121 3.90 9.16 0.36
CA LEU A 121 4.65 8.33 1.30
C LEU A 121 6.12 8.14 0.94
N LEU A 122 6.54 8.50 -0.29
CA LEU A 122 7.94 8.42 -0.74
C LEU A 122 8.71 9.68 -0.33
N GLY A 123 8.71 9.98 0.96
CA GLY A 123 9.46 11.10 1.52
C GLY A 123 9.84 10.89 2.98
N GLU A 124 10.92 11.57 3.38
CA GLU A 124 11.56 11.37 4.69
C GLU A 124 10.60 11.56 5.86
N ALA A 125 9.75 12.58 5.85
CA ALA A 125 8.82 12.83 6.95
C ALA A 125 7.72 11.76 7.09
N ALA A 126 7.30 11.10 6.00
CA ALA A 126 6.39 9.96 6.09
C ALA A 126 7.15 8.71 6.57
N TYR A 127 8.34 8.46 6.03
CA TYR A 127 9.17 7.33 6.40
C TYR A 127 9.66 7.39 7.86
N ALA A 128 9.98 8.58 8.36
CA ALA A 128 10.35 8.79 9.76
C ALA A 128 9.25 8.31 10.73
N LYS A 129 7.97 8.46 10.35
CA LYS A 129 6.82 8.03 11.14
C LYS A 129 6.49 6.54 11.01
N ALA A 130 7.01 5.84 10.00
CA ALA A 130 6.80 4.41 9.85
C ALA A 130 7.54 3.63 10.96
N SER A 131 6.92 2.58 11.49
CA SER A 131 7.62 1.55 12.30
C SER A 131 8.19 0.46 11.39
N ASP A 132 8.94 -0.48 11.97
CA ASP A 132 9.36 -1.71 11.27
C ASP A 132 10.02 -1.46 9.91
N LYS A 133 10.77 -0.36 9.81
CA LYS A 133 11.57 0.03 8.65
C LYS A 133 12.72 -0.94 8.43
N VAL A 134 13.39 -0.79 7.29
CA VAL A 134 14.70 -1.43 7.06
C VAL A 134 15.73 -0.74 7.95
N THR A 135 16.28 -1.46 8.93
CA THR A 135 17.28 -0.95 9.88
C THR A 135 18.69 -1.43 9.59
N GLY A 136 18.85 -2.27 8.59
CA GLY A 136 20.14 -2.81 8.15
C GLY A 136 19.96 -3.83 7.05
N TYR A 137 21.07 -4.31 6.49
CA TYR A 137 21.04 -5.33 5.46
C TYR A 137 22.34 -6.13 5.43
N ARG A 138 22.32 -7.26 4.71
CA ARG A 138 23.49 -8.08 4.38
C ARG A 138 23.37 -8.55 2.95
N VAL A 139 24.38 -8.24 2.14
CA VAL A 139 24.52 -8.83 0.79
C VAL A 139 24.90 -10.30 0.96
N ALA A 140 24.06 -11.19 0.43
CA ALA A 140 24.25 -12.63 0.49
C ALA A 140 25.05 -13.15 -0.71
N ALA A 141 24.76 -12.64 -1.90
CA ALA A 141 25.43 -13.05 -3.12
C ALA A 141 25.30 -11.96 -4.21
N THR A 142 26.34 -11.85 -5.02
CA THR A 142 26.34 -11.06 -6.27
C THR A 142 26.66 -12.00 -7.41
N ARG A 143 25.86 -11.96 -8.48
CA ARG A 143 26.07 -12.74 -9.69
C ARG A 143 26.03 -11.80 -10.88
N THR A 144 27.03 -11.89 -11.76
CA THR A 144 27.13 -11.07 -12.96
C THR A 144 27.04 -11.97 -14.19
N GLU A 145 26.18 -11.61 -15.13
CA GLU A 145 25.95 -12.33 -16.38
C GLU A 145 25.91 -11.33 -17.54
N GLY A 146 27.01 -11.24 -18.29
CA GLY A 146 27.13 -10.28 -19.39
C GLY A 146 27.00 -8.84 -18.89
N ASP A 147 26.00 -8.12 -19.40
CA ASP A 147 25.71 -6.73 -19.08
C ASP A 147 24.66 -6.57 -17.97
N THR A 148 24.28 -7.66 -17.28
CA THR A 148 23.35 -7.65 -16.15
C THR A 148 24.01 -8.23 -14.89
N ALA A 149 23.63 -7.71 -13.73
CA ALA A 149 24.00 -8.29 -12.45
C ALA A 149 22.78 -8.45 -11.54
N THR A 150 22.82 -9.46 -10.68
CA THR A 150 21.81 -9.74 -9.66
C THR A 150 22.47 -9.76 -8.29
N VAL A 151 21.96 -8.94 -7.38
CA VAL A 151 22.41 -8.86 -5.99
C VAL A 151 21.30 -9.37 -5.10
N ARG A 152 21.56 -10.45 -4.35
CA ARG A 152 20.65 -10.97 -3.32
C ARG A 152 21.08 -10.45 -1.96
N ALA A 153 20.13 -9.88 -1.22
CA ALA A 153 20.36 -9.36 0.11
C ALA A 153 19.28 -9.84 1.09
N TYR A 154 19.62 -9.80 2.37
CA TYR A 154 18.66 -9.91 3.47
C TYR A 154 18.54 -8.54 4.11
N LEU A 155 17.32 -8.00 4.16
CA LEU A 155 16.97 -6.74 4.79
C LEU A 155 16.52 -7.02 6.22
N ARG A 156 17.08 -6.29 7.20
CA ARG A 156 16.64 -6.32 8.57
C ARG A 156 15.43 -5.42 8.72
N GLN A 157 14.23 -6.00 8.81
CA GLN A 157 12.97 -5.27 8.86
C GLN A 157 12.06 -5.83 9.96
N GLY A 158 11.54 -4.97 10.84
CA GLY A 158 10.60 -5.39 11.89
C GLY A 158 11.13 -6.52 12.80
N GLY A 159 12.44 -6.60 12.99
CA GLY A 159 13.05 -7.68 13.76
C GLY A 159 13.18 -9.02 13.01
N GLN A 160 12.97 -9.05 11.69
CA GLN A 160 13.16 -10.23 10.83
C GLN A 160 14.13 -9.95 9.66
N ASP A 161 14.63 -11.01 9.03
CA ASP A 161 15.43 -10.93 7.80
C ASP A 161 14.53 -11.21 6.60
N VAL A 162 14.29 -10.20 5.77
CA VAL A 162 13.46 -10.26 4.57
C VAL A 162 14.37 -10.37 3.35
N ALA A 163 14.18 -11.41 2.53
CA ALA A 163 14.96 -11.57 1.31
C ALA A 163 14.57 -10.52 0.26
N ALA A 164 15.56 -9.92 -0.40
CA ALA A 164 15.38 -8.99 -1.50
C ALA A 164 16.35 -9.33 -2.64
N THR A 165 15.91 -9.11 -3.87
CA THR A 165 16.72 -9.28 -5.08
C THR A 165 16.71 -7.99 -5.86
N PHE A 166 17.90 -7.52 -6.21
CA PHE A 166 18.12 -6.30 -6.98
C PHE A 166 18.78 -6.67 -8.31
N THR A 167 18.36 -6.00 -9.37
CA THR A 167 18.91 -6.19 -10.72
C THR A 167 19.63 -4.92 -11.12
N LEU A 168 20.76 -5.06 -11.79
CA LEU A 168 21.55 -3.94 -12.28
C LEU A 168 21.89 -4.15 -13.75
N ASP A 169 21.95 -3.05 -14.49
CA ASP A 169 22.43 -3.01 -15.85
C ASP A 169 23.81 -2.35 -15.92
N LYS A 170 24.64 -2.85 -16.83
CA LYS A 170 25.90 -2.23 -17.15
C LYS A 170 25.67 -1.13 -18.18
N THR A 171 25.88 0.12 -17.78
CA THR A 171 25.65 1.29 -18.64
C THR A 171 26.91 1.83 -19.31
N GLY A 172 28.08 1.30 -18.93
CA GLY A 172 29.33 1.67 -19.57
C GLY A 172 30.55 1.00 -18.96
N THR A 173 31.71 1.56 -19.24
CA THR A 173 32.96 1.18 -18.60
C THR A 173 33.79 2.40 -18.20
N ASP A 174 34.22 2.42 -16.94
CA ASP A 174 35.24 3.34 -16.45
C ASP A 174 36.63 2.83 -16.86
N TRP A 175 37.46 3.76 -17.32
CA TRP A 175 38.81 3.50 -17.85
C TRP A 175 38.85 2.40 -18.93
N GLY A 176 37.73 2.17 -19.63
CA GLY A 176 37.59 1.19 -20.71
C GLY A 176 37.55 -0.28 -20.27
N VAL A 177 37.67 -0.58 -18.97
CA VAL A 177 37.78 -1.96 -18.48
C VAL A 177 36.89 -2.28 -17.28
N PHE A 178 36.52 -1.29 -16.46
CA PHE A 178 35.70 -1.54 -15.27
C PHE A 178 34.24 -1.25 -15.56
N PRO A 179 33.31 -2.19 -15.32
CA PRO A 179 31.90 -1.95 -15.58
C PRO A 179 31.35 -0.81 -14.69
N VAL A 180 30.54 0.05 -15.29
CA VAL A 180 29.68 0.99 -14.55
C VAL A 180 28.31 0.33 -14.44
N TRP A 181 27.85 0.11 -13.21
CA TRP A 181 26.59 -0.54 -12.91
C TRP A 181 25.55 0.47 -12.45
N GLU A 182 24.34 0.36 -12.97
CA GLU A 182 23.19 1.16 -12.58
C GLU A 182 22.11 0.24 -12.01
N LEU A 183 21.55 0.61 -10.86
CA LEU A 183 20.49 -0.15 -10.22
C LEU A 183 19.19 0.04 -11.02
N GLN A 184 18.58 -1.06 -11.45
CA GLN A 184 17.20 -1.00 -11.94
C GLN A 184 16.28 -0.68 -10.76
N ALA A 185 15.37 0.28 -10.97
CA ALA A 185 14.40 0.71 -9.99
C ALA A 185 13.69 -0.49 -9.32
N PRO A 186 13.92 -0.72 -8.01
CA PRO A 186 13.25 -1.78 -7.27
C PRO A 186 11.74 -1.59 -7.29
N GLU A 187 10.98 -2.68 -7.42
CA GLU A 187 9.53 -2.64 -7.33
C GLU A 187 9.11 -2.32 -5.89
N LEU A 188 8.41 -1.20 -5.73
CA LEU A 188 7.87 -0.76 -4.45
C LEU A 188 6.55 -1.44 -4.13
N GLY A 189 6.30 -1.67 -2.84
CA GLY A 189 4.97 -2.05 -2.37
C GLY A 189 4.04 -0.85 -2.23
N SER A 190 2.81 -1.12 -1.80
CA SER A 190 1.79 -0.12 -1.56
C SER A 190 1.14 -0.25 -0.20
N VAL A 191 0.75 0.90 0.36
CA VAL A 191 -0.25 0.99 1.42
C VAL A 191 -1.62 1.12 0.76
N ASP A 192 -2.42 0.08 0.88
CA ASP A 192 -3.77 0.05 0.33
C ASP A 192 -4.78 0.29 1.46
N VAL A 193 -5.72 1.21 1.24
CA VAL A 193 -6.76 1.57 2.20
C VAL A 193 -8.12 1.47 1.52
N ALA A 194 -9.08 0.89 2.23
CA ALA A 194 -10.46 0.77 1.77
C ALA A 194 -11.42 1.26 2.86
N VAL A 195 -12.20 2.28 2.55
CA VAL A 195 -13.16 2.90 3.45
C VAL A 195 -14.57 2.61 2.97
N ARG A 196 -15.34 1.87 3.77
CA ARG A 196 -16.78 1.73 3.59
C ARG A 196 -17.47 2.93 4.24
N GLY A 197 -17.72 3.96 3.44
CA GLY A 197 -18.31 5.22 3.89
C GLY A 197 -18.62 6.17 2.73
N PRO A 198 -18.93 7.44 3.05
CA PRO A 198 -19.09 8.50 2.06
C PRO A 198 -17.91 8.58 1.08
N SER A 199 -18.20 8.93 -0.17
CA SER A 199 -17.17 9.04 -1.20
C SER A 199 -16.18 10.16 -0.89
N GLY A 200 -14.91 9.95 -1.25
CA GLY A 200 -13.85 10.92 -0.99
C GLY A 200 -13.50 11.06 0.49
N ALA A 201 -13.59 9.97 1.25
CA ALA A 201 -13.22 9.92 2.66
C ALA A 201 -11.77 10.41 2.85
N GLY A 202 -11.56 11.31 3.82
CA GLY A 202 -10.23 11.72 4.26
C GLY A 202 -9.61 10.63 5.12
N VAL A 203 -8.35 10.30 4.84
CA VAL A 203 -7.54 9.42 5.69
C VAL A 203 -6.14 9.99 5.83
N THR A 204 -5.56 9.84 7.00
CA THR A 204 -4.17 10.19 7.29
C THR A 204 -3.31 8.94 7.28
N VAL A 205 -2.29 8.88 6.42
CA VAL A 205 -1.32 7.77 6.36
C VAL A 205 0.06 8.28 6.71
N ALA A 206 0.66 7.79 7.80
CA ALA A 206 1.92 8.30 8.34
C ALA A 206 1.98 9.84 8.40
N GLY A 207 0.87 10.46 8.82
CA GLY A 207 0.74 11.92 8.92
C GLY A 207 0.65 12.66 7.59
N ARG A 208 0.28 11.98 6.51
CA ARG A 208 -0.05 12.57 5.21
C ARG A 208 -1.54 12.43 4.95
N ASP A 209 -2.19 13.56 4.72
CA ASP A 209 -3.61 13.62 4.40
C ASP A 209 -3.81 13.17 2.95
N VAL A 210 -4.67 12.18 2.74
CA VAL A 210 -5.08 11.70 1.42
C VAL A 210 -6.59 11.51 1.39
N LYS A 211 -7.14 11.41 0.19
CA LYS A 211 -8.56 11.11 -0.01
C LYS A 211 -8.71 9.83 -0.79
N THR A 212 -9.70 9.02 -0.41
CA THR A 212 -10.09 7.87 -1.21
C THR A 212 -10.68 8.31 -2.55
N ALA A 213 -10.61 7.45 -3.55
CA ALA A 213 -11.39 7.57 -4.76
C ALA A 213 -12.90 7.42 -4.45
N LYS A 214 -13.73 7.56 -5.49
CA LYS A 214 -15.19 7.47 -5.37
C LYS A 214 -15.68 6.09 -4.91
N ASP A 215 -14.91 5.05 -5.18
CA ASP A 215 -15.18 3.68 -4.74
C ASP A 215 -14.75 3.40 -3.29
N GLY A 216 -14.18 4.39 -2.60
CA GLY A 216 -13.71 4.27 -1.23
C GLY A 216 -12.29 3.71 -1.09
N THR A 217 -11.53 3.56 -2.18
CA THR A 217 -10.18 2.99 -2.13
C THR A 217 -9.08 4.02 -2.40
N VAL A 218 -7.88 3.78 -1.87
CA VAL A 218 -6.65 4.49 -2.26
C VAL A 218 -5.46 3.54 -2.12
N SER A 219 -4.52 3.63 -3.06
CA SER A 219 -3.25 2.88 -3.05
C SER A 219 -2.10 3.88 -3.12
N LEU A 220 -1.15 3.77 -2.20
CA LEU A 220 -0.03 4.69 -2.06
C LEU A 220 1.29 3.92 -2.14
N ARG A 221 2.16 4.22 -3.10
CA ARG A 221 3.50 3.62 -3.16
C ARG A 221 4.27 3.97 -1.90
N ALA A 222 4.95 2.98 -1.32
CA ALA A 222 5.64 3.14 -0.05
C ALA A 222 6.92 2.29 0.01
N LEU A 223 7.90 2.79 0.75
CA LEU A 223 9.10 2.05 1.11
C LEU A 223 8.79 0.97 2.16
N PRO A 224 9.63 -0.07 2.32
CA PRO A 224 9.40 -1.09 3.33
C PRO A 224 9.37 -0.51 4.76
N GLY A 225 8.27 -0.81 5.45
CA GLY A 225 7.92 -0.29 6.76
C GLY A 225 6.45 -0.54 7.10
N THR A 226 6.06 -0.25 8.33
CA THR A 226 4.68 -0.29 8.80
C THR A 226 4.17 1.12 9.04
N TYR A 227 3.03 1.44 8.43
CA TYR A 227 2.46 2.78 8.36
C TYR A 227 1.14 2.81 9.11
N ASP A 228 1.01 3.73 10.05
CA ASP A 228 -0.27 4.00 10.70
C ASP A 228 -1.23 4.70 9.75
N VAL A 229 -2.48 4.23 9.76
CA VAL A 229 -3.56 4.68 8.89
C VAL A 229 -4.73 5.09 9.79
N ALA A 230 -5.11 6.36 9.76
CA ALA A 230 -6.23 6.89 10.52
C ALA A 230 -7.32 7.42 9.59
N PHE A 231 -8.57 7.32 10.02
CA PHE A 231 -9.68 7.98 9.35
C PHE A 231 -9.78 9.42 9.83
N ASP A 232 -9.92 10.37 8.91
CA ASP A 232 -10.08 11.79 9.24
C ASP A 232 -11.56 12.04 9.58
N GLY A 233 -11.93 11.63 10.79
CA GLY A 233 -13.26 11.81 11.32
C GLY A 233 -13.64 13.29 11.48
N ASP A 234 -14.93 13.56 11.45
CA ASP A 234 -15.50 14.89 11.64
C ASP A 234 -16.56 14.89 12.74
N LYS A 235 -17.30 15.99 12.86
CA LYS A 235 -18.40 16.07 13.84
C LYS A 235 -19.48 15.01 13.62
N TRP A 236 -19.60 14.40 12.44
CA TRP A 236 -20.69 13.51 12.06
C TRP A 236 -20.28 12.06 11.96
N THR A 237 -19.03 11.79 11.62
CA THR A 237 -18.55 10.47 11.21
C THR A 237 -17.22 10.12 11.88
N THR A 238 -17.04 8.83 12.15
CA THR A 238 -15.79 8.29 12.68
C THR A 238 -15.57 6.87 12.16
N ALA A 239 -14.32 6.42 12.10
CA ALA A 239 -13.97 5.05 11.80
C ALA A 239 -12.71 4.66 12.56
N SER A 240 -12.56 3.37 12.85
CA SER A 240 -11.31 2.86 13.41
C SER A 240 -10.27 2.75 12.31
N GLY A 241 -9.09 3.32 12.57
CA GLY A 241 -7.91 3.14 11.74
C GLY A 241 -7.26 1.76 11.90
N GLY A 242 -6.05 1.63 11.38
CA GLY A 242 -5.22 0.44 11.51
C GLY A 242 -3.78 0.75 11.10
N SER A 243 -3.02 -0.29 10.78
CA SER A 243 -1.66 -0.13 10.25
C SER A 243 -1.50 -1.02 9.01
N ALA A 244 -0.71 -0.57 8.05
CA ALA A 244 -0.39 -1.28 6.83
C ALA A 244 1.10 -1.60 6.79
N SER A 245 1.47 -2.85 6.50
CA SER A 245 2.87 -3.27 6.43
C SER A 245 3.30 -3.52 4.99
N VAL A 246 4.41 -2.91 4.59
CA VAL A 246 5.08 -3.10 3.31
C VAL A 246 6.37 -3.87 3.57
N SER A 247 6.48 -5.08 3.04
CA SER A 247 7.60 -5.99 3.30
C SER A 247 8.60 -6.00 2.14
N GLY A 248 9.86 -5.64 2.41
CA GLY A 248 10.94 -5.68 1.42
C GLY A 248 10.62 -5.00 0.09
N PHE A 249 11.23 -5.51 -0.98
CA PHE A 249 11.04 -5.05 -2.36
C PHE A 249 10.58 -6.21 -3.24
N GLY A 250 9.74 -5.91 -4.24
CA GLY A 250 9.09 -6.91 -5.11
C GLY A 250 7.59 -7.06 -4.85
N ARG A 251 6.89 -7.76 -5.75
CA ARG A 251 5.44 -8.01 -5.64
C ARG A 251 5.05 -8.61 -4.30
N SER A 252 4.51 -7.76 -3.44
CA SER A 252 3.90 -8.15 -2.18
C SER A 252 2.39 -7.99 -2.29
N THR A 253 1.64 -9.03 -1.95
CA THR A 253 0.17 -8.91 -1.81
C THR A 253 -0.11 -8.20 -0.49
N SER A 254 -0.46 -6.92 -0.55
CA SER A 254 -0.95 -6.15 0.59
C SER A 254 -2.42 -6.45 0.83
N SER A 255 -2.81 -6.70 2.09
CA SER A 255 -4.22 -6.72 2.45
C SER A 255 -4.62 -5.28 2.79
N PRO A 256 -5.62 -4.70 2.11
CA PRO A 256 -5.98 -3.31 2.38
C PRO A 256 -6.42 -3.12 3.83
N VAL A 257 -6.07 -1.97 4.40
CA VAL A 257 -6.60 -1.53 5.70
C VAL A 257 -8.09 -1.20 5.51
N GLN A 258 -8.95 -2.06 6.05
CA GLN A 258 -10.39 -1.94 5.96
C GLN A 258 -10.91 -1.04 7.08
N MET A 259 -11.58 0.05 6.70
CA MET A 259 -12.28 0.93 7.62
C MET A 259 -13.77 0.91 7.31
N THR A 260 -14.60 0.92 8.34
CA THR A 260 -16.05 1.11 8.20
C THR A 260 -16.45 2.34 8.97
N THR A 261 -16.97 3.33 8.26
CA THR A 261 -17.44 4.57 8.87
C THR A 261 -18.69 4.29 9.69
N THR A 262 -18.81 4.99 10.81
CA THR A 262 -20.00 5.02 11.68
C THR A 262 -20.37 6.47 11.97
N LEU A 263 -21.64 6.72 12.33
CA LEU A 263 -22.07 8.05 12.78
C LEU A 263 -21.71 8.27 14.24
N THR A 264 -21.21 9.47 14.53
CA THR A 264 -21.09 9.97 15.91
C THR A 264 -22.48 10.19 16.52
N ALA A 265 -22.55 10.44 17.83
CA ALA A 265 -23.81 10.82 18.48
C ALA A 265 -24.44 12.07 17.84
N ALA A 266 -23.64 13.07 17.46
CA ALA A 266 -24.13 14.25 16.77
C ALA A 266 -24.65 13.92 15.36
N GLY A 267 -23.95 13.04 14.63
CA GLY A 267 -24.39 12.53 13.32
C GLY A 267 -25.72 11.79 13.40
N GLN A 268 -25.88 10.89 14.37
CA GLN A 268 -27.13 10.17 14.60
C GLN A 268 -28.29 11.11 14.93
N GLN A 269 -28.07 12.13 15.76
CA GLN A 269 -29.09 13.11 16.09
C GLN A 269 -29.46 13.99 14.89
N ALA A 270 -28.48 14.43 14.10
CA ALA A 270 -28.72 15.21 12.89
C ALA A 270 -29.50 14.39 11.85
N ALA A 271 -29.17 13.10 11.67
CA ALA A 271 -29.93 12.19 10.83
C ALA A 271 -31.39 12.09 11.26
N LYS A 272 -31.66 11.87 12.55
CA LYS A 272 -33.03 11.81 13.10
C LYS A 272 -33.78 13.14 12.90
N ARG A 273 -33.14 14.28 13.15
CA ARG A 273 -33.75 15.60 12.90
C ARG A 273 -34.11 15.83 11.44
N ALA A 274 -33.29 15.37 10.50
CA ALA A 274 -33.59 15.48 9.07
C ALA A 274 -34.81 14.63 8.67
N VAL A 275 -34.93 13.43 9.24
CA VAL A 275 -36.12 12.58 9.09
C VAL A 275 -37.35 13.28 9.68
N ASP A 276 -37.22 13.85 10.87
CA ASP A 276 -38.31 14.55 11.53
C ASP A 276 -38.81 15.75 10.73
N ALA A 277 -37.88 16.56 10.20
CA ALA A 277 -38.18 17.68 9.34
C ALA A 277 -38.89 17.27 8.04
N TRP A 278 -38.52 16.12 7.46
CA TRP A 278 -39.23 15.57 6.31
C TRP A 278 -40.66 15.15 6.65
N VAL A 279 -40.88 14.48 7.79
CA VAL A 279 -42.24 14.14 8.27
C VAL A 279 -43.06 15.41 8.48
N ASP A 280 -42.47 16.45 9.09
CA ASP A 280 -43.16 17.72 9.34
C ASP A 280 -43.50 18.46 8.04
N GLY A 281 -42.61 18.43 7.05
CA GLY A 281 -42.91 18.94 5.71
C GLY A 281 -44.09 18.22 5.06
N CYS A 282 -44.17 16.88 5.21
CA CYS A 282 -45.31 16.10 4.71
C CYS A 282 -46.63 16.44 5.40
N ILE A 283 -46.60 16.65 6.71
CA ILE A 283 -47.80 16.99 7.51
C ILE A 283 -48.23 18.44 7.28
N ALA A 284 -47.31 19.33 6.93
CA ALA A 284 -47.63 20.71 6.58
C ALA A 284 -48.30 20.86 5.20
N SER A 285 -48.28 19.82 4.35
CA SER A 285 -48.97 19.83 3.07
C SER A 285 -50.49 19.92 3.24
N THR A 286 -51.15 20.58 2.30
CA THR A 286 -52.61 20.60 2.18
C THR A 286 -53.12 19.63 1.11
N ASP A 287 -52.22 18.96 0.38
CA ASP A 287 -52.60 18.05 -0.69
C ASP A 287 -53.10 16.72 -0.09
N ALA A 288 -54.16 16.15 -0.67
CA ALA A 288 -54.61 14.81 -0.29
C ALA A 288 -53.55 13.73 -0.59
N ALA A 289 -52.64 14.01 -1.53
CA ALA A 289 -51.56 13.11 -1.92
C ALA A 289 -50.23 13.89 -2.01
N PRO A 290 -49.62 14.26 -0.86
CA PRO A 290 -48.40 15.05 -0.86
C PRO A 290 -47.28 14.34 -1.61
N ALA A 291 -46.66 15.01 -2.57
CA ALA A 291 -45.58 14.44 -3.37
C ALA A 291 -44.37 14.09 -2.48
N GLY A 292 -43.81 12.89 -2.68
CA GLY A 292 -42.63 12.45 -1.92
C GLY A 292 -42.89 12.07 -0.46
N CYS A 293 -44.16 11.96 -0.04
CA CYS A 293 -44.56 11.52 1.30
C CYS A 293 -45.04 10.06 1.29
N SER A 294 -44.95 9.38 2.44
CA SER A 294 -45.27 7.96 2.56
C SER A 294 -46.77 7.65 2.68
N PHE A 295 -47.62 8.67 2.71
CA PHE A 295 -49.05 8.54 2.99
C PHE A 295 -49.85 9.46 2.07
N TYR A 296 -51.09 9.06 1.82
CA TYR A 296 -52.05 9.82 1.02
C TYR A 296 -53.47 9.41 1.37
N ALA A 297 -54.40 10.35 1.25
CA ALA A 297 -55.83 10.15 1.39
C ALA A 297 -56.41 9.67 0.06
N TYR A 298 -57.11 8.53 0.08
CA TYR A 298 -57.81 7.96 -1.07
C TYR A 298 -59.31 8.13 -0.95
N GLY A 299 -60.05 7.86 -2.03
CA GLY A 299 -61.52 7.87 -2.02
C GLY A 299 -62.15 9.25 -2.21
N GLN A 300 -61.44 10.19 -2.83
CA GLN A 300 -62.03 11.46 -3.26
C GLN A 300 -63.14 11.20 -4.28
N ASN A 301 -64.32 11.77 -4.03
CA ASN A 301 -65.46 11.66 -4.91
C ASN A 301 -65.56 12.95 -5.74
N PRO A 302 -65.50 12.88 -7.08
CA PRO A 302 -65.53 14.06 -7.95
C PRO A 302 -66.84 14.86 -7.87
N ALA A 303 -67.89 14.31 -7.27
CA ALA A 303 -69.15 15.02 -7.02
C ALA A 303 -69.06 16.09 -5.91
N TYR A 304 -67.99 16.11 -5.12
CA TYR A 304 -67.77 17.07 -4.04
C TYR A 304 -66.57 17.96 -4.31
N THR A 305 -66.69 19.24 -3.93
CA THR A 305 -65.57 20.16 -3.80
C THR A 305 -64.97 20.01 -2.41
N TYR A 306 -63.64 19.93 -2.34
CA TYR A 306 -62.90 19.82 -1.08
C TYR A 306 -62.26 21.17 -0.74
N SER A 307 -62.31 21.57 0.53
CA SER A 307 -61.67 22.78 1.06
C SER A 307 -61.13 22.53 2.48
N ASN A 308 -60.34 23.46 3.03
CA ASN A 308 -59.75 23.37 4.37
C ASN A 308 -59.01 22.04 4.63
N GLN A 309 -58.29 21.56 3.62
CA GLN A 309 -57.56 20.31 3.68
C GLN A 309 -56.42 20.39 4.68
N LYS A 310 -56.32 19.39 5.54
CA LYS A 310 -55.30 19.35 6.59
C LYS A 310 -54.87 17.93 6.90
N TRP A 311 -53.55 17.76 7.04
CA TRP A 311 -52.96 16.61 7.71
C TRP A 311 -52.68 16.91 9.18
N THR A 312 -52.92 15.93 10.04
CA THR A 312 -52.59 15.96 11.46
C THR A 312 -51.79 14.72 11.81
N LEU A 313 -50.60 14.91 12.38
CA LEU A 313 -49.79 13.82 12.91
C LEU A 313 -50.32 13.45 14.31
N GLU A 314 -50.84 12.25 14.44
CA GLU A 314 -51.31 11.72 15.73
C GLU A 314 -50.14 11.13 16.52
N THR A 315 -49.31 10.32 15.84
CA THR A 315 -48.11 9.71 16.43
C THR A 315 -46.95 9.81 15.44
N ARG A 316 -45.80 10.28 15.91
CA ARG A 316 -44.58 10.36 15.10
C ARG A 316 -43.96 8.96 14.90
N PRO A 317 -43.47 8.62 13.69
CA PRO A 317 -42.75 7.36 13.49
C PRO A 317 -41.46 7.33 14.32
N THR A 318 -41.09 6.14 14.77
CA THR A 318 -39.77 5.90 15.36
C THR A 318 -38.85 5.28 14.31
N VAL A 319 -37.63 5.82 14.21
CA VAL A 319 -36.62 5.35 13.25
C VAL A 319 -35.30 4.94 13.91
N ARG A 320 -34.65 3.95 13.31
CA ARG A 320 -33.28 3.54 13.57
C ARG A 320 -32.38 4.01 12.42
N VAL A 321 -31.21 4.53 12.78
CA VAL A 321 -30.13 4.83 11.85
C VAL A 321 -29.22 3.61 11.80
N GLY A 322 -29.02 3.05 10.62
CA GLY A 322 -28.17 1.90 10.34
C GLY A 322 -26.86 2.31 9.67
N ASP A 323 -26.16 1.29 9.16
CA ASP A 323 -24.84 1.46 8.55
C ASP A 323 -24.91 2.17 7.19
N TRP A 324 -23.73 2.58 6.71
CA TRP A 324 -23.56 3.16 5.39
C TRP A 324 -23.81 2.11 4.30
N THR A 325 -24.56 2.54 3.28
CA THR A 325 -24.82 1.80 2.03
C THR A 325 -24.39 2.65 0.84
N THR A 326 -24.39 2.09 -0.36
CA THR A 326 -24.14 2.86 -1.61
C THR A 326 -25.07 4.07 -1.78
N ASN A 327 -26.22 4.07 -1.12
CA ASN A 327 -27.23 5.12 -1.19
C ASN A 327 -27.17 6.13 -0.03
N GLY A 328 -26.34 5.90 0.98
CA GLY A 328 -26.26 6.68 2.22
C GLY A 328 -26.44 5.85 3.48
N TRP A 329 -26.50 6.51 4.64
CA TRP A 329 -26.83 5.88 5.91
C TRP A 329 -28.27 5.41 5.91
N LEU A 330 -28.50 4.12 6.14
CA LEU A 330 -29.84 3.54 6.08
C LEU A 330 -30.70 4.09 7.23
N ILE A 331 -31.89 4.59 6.90
CA ILE A 331 -32.94 4.91 7.88
C ILE A 331 -34.02 3.85 7.76
N THR A 332 -34.37 3.22 8.88
CA THR A 332 -35.44 2.22 8.95
C THR A 332 -36.49 2.66 9.96
N THR A 333 -37.75 2.74 9.52
CA THR A 333 -38.89 2.88 10.43
C THR A 333 -39.05 1.61 11.25
N THR A 334 -38.87 1.70 12.57
CA THR A 334 -39.09 0.58 13.50
C THR A 334 -40.52 0.55 14.02
N THR A 335 -41.17 1.72 14.06
CA THR A 335 -42.58 1.84 14.45
C THR A 335 -43.22 2.90 13.59
N PHE A 336 -44.28 2.53 12.87
CA PHE A 336 -45.02 3.45 12.02
C PHE A 336 -45.64 4.56 12.85
N GLY A 337 -45.55 5.79 12.33
CA GLY A 337 -46.37 6.89 12.82
C GLY A 337 -47.80 6.77 12.31
N ARG A 338 -48.67 7.65 12.81
CA ARG A 338 -50.09 7.72 12.42
C ARG A 338 -50.45 9.15 12.07
N ALA A 339 -51.03 9.33 10.89
CA ALA A 339 -51.52 10.62 10.43
C ALA A 339 -52.97 10.52 9.97
N LYS A 340 -53.72 11.61 10.16
CA LYS A 340 -55.12 11.74 9.77
C LYS A 340 -55.28 12.92 8.82
N TYR A 341 -56.04 12.71 7.76
CA TYR A 341 -56.45 13.76 6.84
C TYR A 341 -57.88 14.18 7.12
N THR A 342 -58.16 15.47 7.05
CA THR A 342 -59.51 16.04 7.12
C THR A 342 -59.69 17.12 6.06
N ALA A 343 -60.90 17.24 5.52
CA ALA A 343 -61.29 18.31 4.62
C ALA A 343 -62.78 18.60 4.76
N ASP A 344 -63.17 19.84 4.50
CA ASP A 344 -64.58 20.20 4.35
C ASP A 344 -65.03 19.87 2.94
N ILE A 345 -66.22 19.27 2.79
CA ILE A 345 -66.82 18.93 1.50
C ILE A 345 -68.10 19.73 1.26
N SER A 346 -68.31 20.13 0.01
CA SER A 346 -69.54 20.76 -0.45
C SER A 346 -69.94 20.23 -1.83
N GLY A 347 -71.25 19.98 -2.02
CA GLY A 347 -71.79 19.46 -3.28
C GLY A 347 -73.32 19.52 -3.33
N ALA A 348 -73.92 18.96 -4.38
CA ALA A 348 -75.38 18.99 -4.58
C ALA A 348 -76.17 18.34 -3.44
N ALA A 349 -75.55 17.39 -2.72
CA ALA A 349 -76.15 16.71 -1.56
C ALA A 349 -75.96 17.44 -0.21
N GLY A 350 -75.30 18.61 -0.20
CA GLY A 350 -75.04 19.42 1.00
C GLY A 350 -73.56 19.55 1.35
N THR A 351 -73.29 19.98 2.59
CA THR A 351 -71.95 20.18 3.15
C THR A 351 -71.63 19.16 4.25
N GLY A 352 -70.36 18.85 4.46
CA GLY A 352 -69.92 17.97 5.54
C GLY A 352 -68.40 17.94 5.71
N THR A 353 -67.89 16.95 6.43
CA THR A 353 -66.45 16.75 6.65
C THR A 353 -66.03 15.38 6.11
N ALA A 354 -65.05 15.37 5.22
CA ALA A 354 -64.35 14.17 4.81
C ALA A 354 -63.14 13.90 5.73
N SER A 355 -62.88 12.64 6.01
CA SER A 355 -61.73 12.21 6.81
C SER A 355 -61.12 10.94 6.21
N ALA A 356 -59.80 10.84 6.24
CA ALA A 356 -59.09 9.60 5.92
C ALA A 356 -58.07 9.28 7.02
N GLY A 357 -58.01 8.01 7.41
CA GLY A 357 -57.05 7.49 8.38
C GLY A 357 -57.65 6.92 9.67
N PRO A 358 -56.79 6.53 10.62
CA PRO A 358 -55.36 6.84 10.63
C PRO A 358 -54.56 6.06 9.58
N LEU A 359 -53.62 6.74 8.92
CA LEU A 359 -52.73 6.23 7.87
C LEU A 359 -51.32 6.06 8.43
N ASN A 360 -50.60 5.04 7.96
CA ASN A 360 -49.23 4.78 8.41
C ASN A 360 -48.27 5.84 7.85
N VAL A 361 -47.48 6.43 8.74
CA VAL A 361 -46.35 7.28 8.38
C VAL A 361 -45.08 6.42 8.43
N ASN A 362 -44.47 6.20 7.27
CA ASN A 362 -43.21 5.48 7.10
C ASN A 362 -42.14 6.50 6.73
N ALA A 363 -41.02 6.50 7.43
CA ALA A 363 -39.90 7.40 7.20
C ALA A 363 -38.61 6.65 6.85
N SER A 364 -38.72 5.47 6.24
CA SER A 364 -37.57 4.70 5.76
C SER A 364 -36.93 5.40 4.56
N GLY A 365 -35.61 5.39 4.49
CA GLY A 365 -34.86 6.14 3.49
C GLY A 365 -33.37 6.14 3.75
N TYR A 366 -32.71 7.20 3.32
CA TYR A 366 -31.27 7.35 3.43
C TYR A 366 -30.89 8.75 3.88
N VAL A 367 -29.90 8.86 4.77
CA VAL A 367 -29.17 10.11 4.94
C VAL A 367 -27.99 10.10 3.99
N THR A 368 -28.02 10.99 3.00
CA THR A 368 -27.08 10.99 1.86
C THR A 368 -25.83 11.81 2.11
N GLY A 369 -25.84 12.69 3.11
CA GLY A 369 -24.71 13.53 3.46
C GLY A 369 -25.00 14.47 4.62
N PHE A 370 -23.98 15.21 5.00
CA PHE A 370 -24.05 16.22 6.06
C PHE A 370 -23.41 17.53 5.61
N SER A 371 -23.95 18.65 6.08
CA SER A 371 -23.44 19.99 5.84
C SER A 371 -23.34 20.79 7.15
N SER A 372 -23.10 22.10 7.06
CA SER A 372 -23.27 23.03 8.18
C SER A 372 -24.69 22.98 8.74
N ASP A 373 -25.68 22.80 7.87
CA ASP A 373 -27.10 23.01 8.17
C ASP A 373 -27.77 21.74 8.73
N GLY A 374 -27.08 20.61 8.70
CA GLY A 374 -27.54 19.33 9.26
C GLY A 374 -27.32 18.17 8.31
N ALA A 375 -28.20 17.18 8.40
CA ALA A 375 -28.18 16.00 7.54
C ALA A 375 -29.19 16.14 6.40
N THR A 376 -28.89 15.56 5.24
CA THR A 376 -29.82 15.49 4.11
C THR A 376 -30.51 14.14 4.11
N PHE A 377 -31.81 14.11 4.37
CA PHE A 377 -32.63 12.90 4.28
C PHE A 377 -33.30 12.78 2.91
N ARG A 378 -33.24 11.58 2.34
CA ARG A 378 -33.97 11.20 1.13
C ARG A 378 -34.86 10.00 1.46
N SER A 379 -36.17 10.20 1.38
CA SER A 379 -37.12 9.11 1.55
C SER A 379 -36.92 8.02 0.50
N ALA A 380 -36.99 6.76 0.91
CA ALA A 380 -37.11 5.62 0.00
C ALA A 380 -38.59 5.24 -0.23
N VAL A 381 -39.51 5.90 0.49
CA VAL A 381 -40.95 5.65 0.43
C VAL A 381 -41.67 6.90 -0.08
N GLY A 382 -42.52 6.73 -1.09
CA GLY A 382 -43.27 7.83 -1.67
C GLY A 382 -44.60 7.32 -2.22
N ASN A 383 -45.59 8.22 -2.30
CA ASN A 383 -46.84 7.92 -2.95
C ASN A 383 -46.59 7.63 -4.45
N GLY A 384 -46.78 6.37 -4.87
CA GLY A 384 -46.42 5.87 -6.20
C GLY A 384 -45.06 5.16 -6.31
N SER A 385 -44.31 5.01 -5.21
CA SER A 385 -43.17 4.09 -5.17
C SER A 385 -43.70 2.66 -5.09
N SER A 386 -43.81 2.00 -6.25
CA SER A 386 -43.96 0.56 -6.30
C SER A 386 -42.70 -0.07 -5.70
N ASP A 387 -42.80 -0.60 -4.49
CA ASP A 387 -41.91 -1.65 -4.00
C ASP A 387 -42.07 -2.86 -4.95
N THR A 388 -41.33 -2.86 -6.06
CA THR A 388 -40.99 -4.10 -6.76
C THR A 388 -39.72 -4.62 -6.11
N GLY A 389 -39.88 -5.43 -5.07
CA GLY A 389 -38.74 -5.88 -4.28
C GLY A 389 -39.06 -6.96 -3.27
N SER A 390 -39.70 -8.05 -3.68
CA SER A 390 -39.44 -9.42 -3.22
C SER A 390 -39.93 -10.41 -4.26
#